data_AF-A0A3P5XL38-F1
#
_entry.id   AF-A0A3P5XL38-F1
#
_cell.length_a   1.000
_cell.length_b   1.000
_cell.length_c   1.000
_cell.angle_alpha   90.00
_cell.angle_beta   90.00
_cell.angle_gamma   90.00
#
_symmetry.space_group_name_H-M   'P 1'
#
loop_
_entity.id
_entity.type
_entity.pdbx_description
1 polymer ?
#
loop_
_entity_poly.entity_id
_entity_poly.type
_entity_poly.pdbx_seq_one_letter_code
_entity_poly.pdbx_strand_id
1 'polypeptide(L)'
;MIIYNEPSSRFLEHILDNDIGYVLQKNAQHLMNKSILARELRSWENSLPQMAKVLRDADVKDNMHILLEYKLPSTEKRIDFLIAGHDKKGRKNAVIVELKQWQKAKVEKGDGIVRTFLGG
;
A
#
# COMPACT_ATOMS: atom_id res chain seq x y z
N MET A 1 13.78 3.84 -2.68
CA MET A 1 13.81 2.97 -1.49
C MET A 1 12.44 2.33 -1.35
N ILE A 2 12.36 1.03 -1.05
CA ILE A 2 11.08 0.30 -0.92
C ILE A 2 11.08 -0.34 0.47
N ILE A 3 10.06 -0.08 1.28
CA ILE A 3 9.99 -0.62 2.65
C ILE A 3 9.47 -2.06 2.67
N TYR A 4 8.56 -2.39 1.76
CA TYR A 4 7.98 -3.72 1.64
C TYR A 4 7.93 -4.11 0.17
N ASN A 5 8.41 -5.30 -0.18
CA ASN A 5 8.34 -5.85 -1.53
C ASN A 5 8.24 -7.37 -1.43
N GLU A 6 7.01 -7.87 -1.49
CA GLU A 6 6.74 -9.31 -1.36
C GLU A 6 5.66 -9.74 -2.37
N PRO A 7 5.56 -11.04 -2.67
CA PRO A 7 4.42 -11.58 -3.40
C PRO A 7 3.08 -11.26 -2.70
N SER A 8 2.02 -11.14 -3.49
CA SER A 8 0.65 -10.93 -3.00
C SER A 8 0.22 -11.94 -1.95
N SER A 9 0.59 -13.22 -2.10
CA SER A 9 0.34 -14.27 -1.10
C SER A 9 0.98 -13.96 0.27
N ARG A 10 2.27 -13.57 0.29
CA ARG A 10 2.96 -13.16 1.53
C ARG A 10 2.35 -11.92 2.16
N PHE A 11 1.93 -10.95 1.35
CA PHE A 11 1.19 -9.80 1.86
C PHE A 11 -0.12 -10.22 2.54
N LEU A 12 -0.88 -11.12 1.93
CA LEU A 12 -2.13 -11.63 2.50
C LEU A 12 -1.90 -12.43 3.80
N GLU A 13 -0.83 -13.23 3.87
CA GLU A 13 -0.41 -13.96 5.07
C GLU A 13 -0.08 -13.00 6.22
N HIS A 14 0.79 -12.00 6.00
CA HIS A 14 1.13 -11.01 7.04
C HIS A 14 -0.09 -10.24 7.56
N ILE A 15 -1.12 -10.04 6.72
CA ILE A 15 -2.37 -9.42 7.15
C ILE A 15 -3.20 -10.39 8.00
N LEU A 16 -3.28 -11.65 7.59
CA LEU A 16 -4.01 -12.69 8.32
C LEU A 16 -3.42 -12.92 9.71
N ASP A 17 -2.08 -12.93 9.80
CA ASP A 17 -1.33 -13.12 11.04
C ASP A 17 -1.28 -11.86 11.91
N ASN A 18 -1.81 -10.72 11.41
CA ASN A 18 -1.73 -9.39 12.04
C ASN A 18 -0.29 -8.86 12.23
N ASP A 19 0.66 -9.33 11.43
CA ASP A 19 2.08 -8.99 11.53
C ASP A 19 2.52 -7.85 10.62
N ILE A 20 1.66 -7.39 9.70
CA ILE A 20 2.05 -6.41 8.67
C ILE A 20 2.67 -5.14 9.26
N GLY A 21 2.14 -4.63 10.38
CA GLY A 21 2.64 -3.42 11.03
C GLY A 21 4.06 -3.62 11.57
N TYR A 22 4.31 -4.77 12.20
CA TYR A 22 5.62 -5.17 12.69
C TYR A 22 6.62 -5.35 11.54
N VAL A 23 6.22 -6.01 10.46
CA VAL A 23 7.07 -6.22 9.27
C VAL A 23 7.50 -4.90 8.66
N LEU A 24 6.56 -3.96 8.42
CA LEU A 24 6.92 -2.64 7.89
C LEU A 24 7.80 -1.86 8.86
N GLN A 25 7.49 -1.89 10.16
CA GLN A 25 8.30 -1.19 11.17
C GLN A 25 9.74 -1.69 11.16
N LYS A 26 9.94 -3.02 11.19
CA LYS A 26 11.26 -3.65 11.17
C LYS A 26 12.03 -3.28 9.90
N ASN A 27 11.39 -3.39 8.73
CA ASN A 27 12.04 -3.06 7.46
C ASN A 27 12.39 -1.58 7.38
N ALA A 28 11.50 -0.69 7.81
CA ALA A 28 11.73 0.75 7.78
C ALA A 28 12.87 1.16 8.74
N GLN A 29 12.92 0.59 9.94
CA GLN A 29 14.04 0.80 10.88
C GLN A 29 15.37 0.36 10.27
N HIS A 30 15.40 -0.81 9.64
CA HIS A 30 16.61 -1.33 8.98
C HIS A 30 17.09 -0.44 7.83
N LEU A 31 16.17 0.07 7.01
CA LEU A 31 16.49 0.87 5.82
C LEU A 31 16.79 2.33 6.14
N MET A 32 16.15 2.90 7.17
CA MET A 32 16.19 4.34 7.45
C MET A 32 17.02 4.70 8.70
N ASN A 33 17.42 3.71 9.50
CA ASN A 33 18.10 3.90 10.79
C ASN A 33 17.37 4.92 11.70
N LYS A 34 16.02 4.92 11.65
CA LYS A 34 15.14 5.84 12.40
C LYS A 34 13.98 5.06 13.00
N SER A 35 13.54 5.51 14.17
CA SER A 35 12.32 4.98 14.81
C SER A 35 11.07 5.45 14.06
N ILE A 36 10.12 4.55 13.89
CA ILE A 36 8.85 4.81 13.20
C ILE A 36 7.86 5.45 14.16
N LEU A 37 7.14 6.45 13.68
CA LEU A 37 6.18 7.16 14.50
C LEU A 37 4.92 6.30 14.70
N ALA A 38 4.33 6.34 15.89
CA ALA A 38 3.11 5.58 16.20
C ALA A 38 1.94 5.90 15.24
N ARG A 39 1.91 7.09 14.63
CA ARG A 39 0.90 7.47 13.63
C ARG A 39 1.05 6.68 12.32
N GLU A 40 2.28 6.37 11.92
CA GLU A 40 2.57 5.64 10.67
C GLU A 40 2.13 4.19 10.83
N LEU A 41 2.51 3.57 11.96
CA LEU A 41 2.07 2.23 12.32
C LEU A 41 0.54 2.11 12.29
N ARG A 42 -0.17 3.03 12.96
CA ARG A 42 -1.65 3.06 12.92
C ARG A 42 -2.20 3.24 11.51
N SER A 43 -1.57 4.07 10.69
CA SER A 43 -2.03 4.29 9.31
C SER A 43 -1.93 3.02 8.47
N TRP A 44 -0.87 2.23 8.66
CA TRP A 44 -0.68 0.94 8.00
C TRP A 44 -1.70 -0.09 8.48
N GLU A 45 -1.84 -0.24 9.81
CA GLU A 45 -2.79 -1.17 10.44
C GLU A 45 -4.25 -0.89 10.04
N ASN A 46 -4.60 0.37 9.81
CA ASN A 46 -5.95 0.74 9.38
C ASN A 46 -6.19 0.50 7.88
N SER A 47 -5.20 0.77 7.03
CA SER A 47 -5.40 0.79 5.56
C SER A 47 -5.07 -0.52 4.86
N LEU A 48 -3.96 -1.16 5.22
CA LEU A 48 -3.46 -2.34 4.52
C LEU A 48 -4.43 -3.54 4.59
N PRO A 49 -5.15 -3.79 5.71
CA PRO A 49 -6.17 -4.83 5.73
C PRO A 49 -7.34 -4.59 4.77
N GLN A 50 -7.67 -3.33 4.45
CA GLN A 50 -8.70 -3.05 3.44
C GLN A 50 -8.20 -3.40 2.04
N MET A 51 -6.92 -3.13 1.74
CA MET A 51 -6.33 -3.57 0.48
C MET A 51 -6.29 -5.09 0.35
N ALA A 52 -6.01 -5.81 1.44
CA ALA A 52 -6.07 -7.28 1.43
C ALA A 52 -7.47 -7.81 1.04
N LYS A 53 -8.56 -7.16 1.48
CA LYS A 53 -9.92 -7.51 1.05
C LYS A 53 -10.09 -7.31 -0.45
N VAL A 54 -9.69 -6.14 -0.96
CA VAL A 54 -9.78 -5.82 -2.41
C VAL A 54 -8.98 -6.81 -3.25
N LEU A 55 -7.77 -7.18 -2.82
CA LEU A 55 -6.95 -8.16 -3.55
C LEU A 55 -7.57 -9.55 -3.58
N ARG A 56 -8.15 -10.01 -2.46
CA ARG A 56 -8.86 -11.30 -2.40
C ARG A 56 -10.09 -11.30 -3.31
N ASP A 57 -10.90 -10.24 -3.26
CA ASP A 57 -12.10 -10.13 -4.09
C ASP A 57 -11.75 -10.04 -5.59
N ALA A 58 -10.60 -9.47 -5.93
CA ALA A 58 -10.10 -9.36 -7.29
C ALA A 58 -9.39 -10.62 -7.82
N ASP A 59 -9.35 -11.73 -7.05
CA ASP A 59 -8.66 -12.98 -7.40
C ASP A 59 -7.20 -12.74 -7.84
N VAL A 60 -6.50 -11.89 -7.08
CA VAL A 60 -5.12 -11.52 -7.38
C VAL A 60 -4.19 -12.72 -7.16
N LYS A 61 -3.57 -13.15 -8.26
CA LYS A 61 -2.69 -14.33 -8.33
C LYS A 61 -1.35 -14.12 -7.62
N ASP A 62 -0.70 -15.24 -7.29
CA ASP A 62 0.60 -15.31 -6.62
C ASP A 62 1.78 -14.70 -7.42
N ASN A 63 1.61 -14.47 -8.72
CA ASN A 63 2.65 -13.90 -9.58
C ASN A 63 2.70 -12.36 -9.58
N MET A 64 1.98 -11.72 -8.65
CA MET A 64 1.98 -10.27 -8.46
C MET A 64 2.77 -9.91 -7.20
N HIS A 65 3.53 -8.82 -7.27
CA HIS A 65 4.25 -8.24 -6.16
C HIS A 65 3.51 -7.02 -5.60
N ILE A 66 3.49 -6.93 -4.27
CA ILE A 66 3.00 -5.80 -3.51
C ILE A 66 4.20 -5.02 -2.98
N LEU A 67 4.30 -3.77 -3.43
CA LEU A 67 5.32 -2.82 -2.99
C LEU A 67 4.64 -1.75 -2.14
N LEU A 68 5.12 -1.55 -0.91
CA LEU A 68 4.59 -0.52 -0.01
C LEU A 68 5.64 0.52 0.30
N GLU A 69 5.17 1.75 0.47
CA GLU A 69 5.99 2.91 0.83
C GLU A 69 7.19 3.06 -0.11
N TYR A 70 6.96 2.98 -1.42
CA TYR A 70 8.00 3.11 -2.43
C TYR A 70 8.36 4.59 -2.63
N LYS A 71 9.48 5.01 -2.04
CA LYS A 71 10.11 6.31 -2.30
C LYS A 71 10.78 6.30 -3.67
N LEU A 72 10.28 7.15 -4.57
CA LEU A 72 10.78 7.28 -5.94
C LEU A 72 12.21 7.86 -5.95
N PRO A 73 13.10 7.35 -6.82
CA PRO A 73 14.45 7.89 -6.96
C PRO A 73 14.44 9.39 -7.25
N SER A 74 15.41 10.11 -6.68
CA SER A 74 15.62 11.55 -6.92
C SER A 74 14.44 12.47 -6.57
N THR A 75 13.48 11.98 -5.79
CA THR A 75 12.34 12.78 -5.29
C THR A 75 12.00 12.42 -3.84
N GLU A 76 11.24 13.31 -3.19
CA GLU A 76 10.58 13.01 -1.91
C GLU A 76 9.18 12.40 -2.10
N LYS A 77 8.77 12.10 -3.34
CA LYS A 77 7.48 11.47 -3.62
C LYS A 77 7.53 9.99 -3.24
N ARG A 78 6.40 9.50 -2.76
CA ARG A 78 6.22 8.12 -2.35
C ARG A 78 4.93 7.57 -2.91
N ILE A 79 4.97 6.30 -3.29
CA ILE A 79 3.79 5.51 -3.62
C ILE A 79 3.44 4.68 -2.40
N ASP A 80 2.25 4.86 -1.85
CA ASP A 80 1.81 4.14 -0.65
C ASP A 80 1.65 2.64 -0.93
N PHE A 81 1.00 2.29 -2.05
CA PHE A 81 0.71 0.90 -2.43
C PHE A 81 0.85 0.71 -3.95
N LEU A 82 1.70 -0.22 -4.37
CA LEU A 82 1.92 -0.56 -5.78
C LEU A 82 1.76 -2.07 -5.97
N ILE A 83 0.92 -2.44 -6.93
CA ILE A 83 0.78 -3.82 -7.41
C ILE A 83 1.52 -3.89 -8.74
N ALA A 84 2.48 -4.80 -8.87
CA ALA A 84 3.20 -5.02 -10.11
C ALA A 84 3.16 -6.51 -10.50
N GLY A 85 2.94 -6.80 -11.78
CA GLY A 85 2.86 -8.19 -12.25
C GLY A 85 2.73 -8.31 -13.75
N HIS A 86 2.28 -9.47 -14.22
CA HIS A 86 2.07 -9.75 -15.63
C HIS A 86 0.61 -10.13 -15.91
N ASP A 87 0.07 -9.68 -17.04
CA ASP A 87 -1.24 -10.16 -17.50
C ASP A 87 -1.15 -11.56 -18.13
N LYS A 88 -2.29 -12.10 -18.58
CA LYS A 88 -2.38 -13.41 -19.25
C LYS A 88 -1.52 -13.52 -20.52
N LYS A 89 -1.09 -12.41 -21.12
CA LYS A 89 -0.23 -12.35 -22.30
C LYS A 89 1.25 -12.14 -21.94
N GLY A 90 1.60 -12.16 -20.65
CA GLY A 90 2.96 -11.92 -20.16
C GLY A 90 3.37 -10.45 -20.22
N ARG A 91 2.46 -9.50 -20.45
CA ARG A 91 2.79 -8.07 -20.48
C ARG A 91 2.89 -7.54 -19.06
N LYS A 92 3.92 -6.74 -18.80
CA LYS A 92 4.13 -6.06 -17.51
C LYS A 92 3.02 -5.04 -17.27
N ASN A 93 2.37 -5.11 -16.12
CA ASN A 93 1.34 -4.19 -15.68
C ASN A 93 1.62 -3.72 -14.26
N ALA A 94 1.19 -2.51 -13.94
CA ALA A 94 1.30 -1.92 -12.62
C ALA A 94 0.03 -1.13 -12.27
N VAL A 95 -0.38 -1.20 -11.01
CA VAL A 95 -1.47 -0.40 -10.44
C VAL A 95 -0.94 0.32 -9.21
N ILE A 96 -1.08 1.65 -9.21
CA ILE A 96 -0.73 2.50 -8.07
C ILE A 96 -2.02 2.84 -7.32
N VAL A 97 -2.00 2.63 -6.01
CA VAL A 97 -3.10 3.00 -5.11
C VAL A 97 -2.55 3.95 -4.06
N GLU A 98 -3.16 5.12 -3.98
CA GLU A 98 -2.89 6.12 -2.94
C GLU A 98 -3.86 5.89 -1.78
N LEU A 99 -3.35 5.78 -0.55
CA LEU A 99 -4.17 5.46 0.61
C LEU A 99 -4.47 6.74 1.40
N LYS A 100 -5.76 7.03 1.61
CA LYS A 100 -6.21 8.17 2.41
C LYS A 100 -7.00 7.69 3.61
N GLN A 101 -6.67 8.22 4.79
CA GLN A 101 -7.38 7.96 6.05
C GLN A 101 -8.66 8.82 6.19
N TRP A 102 -9.37 9.06 5.09
CA TRP A 102 -10.60 9.85 5.10
C TRP A 102 -11.78 8.98 5.51
N GLN A 103 -12.64 9.48 6.40
CA GLN A 103 -13.84 8.76 6.80
C GLN A 103 -14.92 8.72 5.72
N LYS A 104 -14.99 9.77 4.88
CA LYS A 104 -15.99 9.93 3.83
C LYS A 104 -15.39 10.69 2.66
N ALA A 105 -15.74 10.30 1.44
CA ALA A 105 -15.45 11.06 0.22
C ALA A 105 -16.65 11.00 -0.72
N LYS A 106 -16.83 12.02 -1.55
CA LYS A 106 -17.83 12.10 -2.62
C LYS A 106 -17.14 12.40 -3.94
N VAL A 107 -17.58 11.77 -5.01
CA VAL A 107 -17.14 12.13 -6.37
C VAL A 107 -17.67 13.51 -6.70
N GLU A 108 -16.83 14.35 -7.30
CA GLU A 108 -17.19 15.69 -7.77
C GLU A 108 -17.06 15.82 -9.28
N LYS A 109 -17.55 16.93 -9.82
CA LYS A 109 -17.45 17.22 -11.25
C LYS A 109 -16.00 17.47 -11.64
N GLY A 110 -15.48 16.64 -12.55
CA GLY A 110 -14.12 16.70 -13.07
C GLY A 110 -13.47 15.32 -13.10
N ASP A 111 -12.33 15.19 -13.76
CA ASP A 111 -11.60 13.92 -13.83
C ASP A 111 -10.79 13.70 -12.54
N GLY A 112 -10.98 12.54 -11.89
CA GLY A 112 -10.28 12.16 -10.67
C GLY A 112 -10.54 13.05 -9.45
N ILE A 113 -11.58 13.89 -9.45
CA ILE A 113 -11.87 14.82 -8.35
C ILE A 113 -12.80 14.19 -7.32
N VAL A 114 -12.40 14.26 -6.04
CA VAL A 114 -13.23 13.89 -4.90
C VAL A 114 -13.29 15.03 -3.88
N ARG A 115 -14.45 15.22 -3.25
CA ARG A 115 -14.65 16.10 -2.10
C ARG A 115 -14.68 15.27 -0.82
N THR A 116 -13.91 15.69 0.16
CA THR A 116 -13.78 15.05 1.47
C THR A 116 -13.60 16.13 2.53
N PHE A 117 -13.88 15.79 3.79
CA PHE A 117 -13.54 16.65 4.92
C PHE A 117 -12.11 16.35 5.38
N LEU A 118 -11.24 17.36 5.42
CA LEU A 118 -9.82 17.19 5.73
C LEU A 118 -9.46 17.42 7.21
N GLY A 119 -10.44 17.70 8.06
CA GLY A 119 -10.20 18.06 9.45
C GLY A 119 -9.88 19.54 9.59
N GLY A 120 -10.85 20.27 10.12
CA GLY A 120 -10.75 21.60 10.70
C GLY A 120 -11.53 21.58 12.01
#